data_AF-A0A5C8C7R6-F1
#
_entry.id   AF-A0A5C8C7R6-F1
#
_cell.length_a   1.000
_cell.length_b   1.000
_cell.length_c   1.000
_cell.angle_alpha   90.00
_cell.angle_beta   90.00
_cell.angle_gamma   90.00
#
_symmetry.space_group_name_H-M   'P 1'
#
loop_
_entity.id
_entity.type
_entity.pdbx_description
1 polymer ?
#
loop_
_entity_poly.entity_id
_entity_poly.type
_entity_poly.pdbx_seq_one_letter_code
_entity_poly.pdbx_strand_id
1 'polypeptide(L)' 'MTSQECVIDAVLRAQGVLADYIESEPRDCARTLSRLFVIFADDELTGAVNALNLEAVRAAMGELPQRSSTSPPCNRTSG' A
#
# COMPACT_ATOMS: atom_id res chain seq x y z
N MET A 1 -3.14 4.51 12.37
CA MET A 1 -2.99 3.27 11.60
C MET A 1 -2.06 3.56 10.44
N THR A 2 -1.03 2.74 10.24
CA THR A 2 -0.15 2.83 9.06
C THR A 2 -0.80 2.16 7.85
N SER A 3 -0.35 2.46 6.64
CA SER A 3 -0.83 1.78 5.42
C SER A 3 -0.65 0.26 5.51
N GLN A 4 0.46 -0.20 6.10
CA GLN A 4 0.72 -1.62 6.30
C GLN A 4 -0.25 -2.26 7.30
N GLU A 5 -0.53 -1.60 8.43
CA GLU A 5 -1.53 -2.05 9.40
C GLU A 5 -2.93 -2.13 8.78
N CYS A 6 -3.31 -1.13 7.97
CA CYS A 6 -4.60 -1.09 7.27
C CYS A 6 -4.78 -2.29 6.32
N VAL A 7 -3.76 -2.59 5.50
CA VAL A 7 -3.80 -3.74 4.59
C VAL A 7 -3.83 -5.07 5.36
N ILE A 8 -3.05 -5.19 6.43
CA ILE A 8 -3.04 -6.41 7.27
C ILE A 8 -4.41 -6.63 7.91
N ASP A 9 -5.03 -5.58 8.47
CA ASP A 9 -6.37 -5.66 9.05
C ASP A 9 -7.40 -6.13 8.01
N ALA A 10 -7.41 -5.53 6.81
CA ALA A 10 -8.32 -5.94 5.74
C ALA A 10 -8.13 -7.41 5.33
N VAL A 11 -6.89 -7.90 5.26
CA VAL A 11 -6.59 -9.31 4.99
C VAL A 11 -7.13 -10.22 6.09
N LEU A 12 -6.94 -9.86 7.36
CA LEU A 12 -7.46 -10.64 8.50
C LEU A 12 -8.98 -10.69 8.51
N ARG A 13 -9.65 -9.56 8.23
CA ARG A 13 -11.11 -9.51 8.08
C ARG A 13 -11.59 -10.40 6.93
N ALA A 14 -10.93 -10.36 5.77
CA ALA A 14 -11.27 -11.19 4.63
C ALA A 14 -11.07 -12.69 4.91
N GLN A 15 -9.98 -13.04 5.62
CA GLN A 15 -9.75 -14.42 6.09
C GLN A 15 -10.87 -14.90 7.00
N GLY A 16 -11.32 -14.07 7.95
CA GLY A 16 -12.46 -14.40 8.81
C GLY A 16 -13.74 -14.68 8.02
N VAL A 17 -14.05 -13.84 7.02
CA VAL A 17 -15.22 -14.05 6.14
C VAL A 17 -15.12 -15.38 5.36
N LEU A 18 -13.92 -15.74 4.90
CA LEU A 18 -13.70 -17.01 4.19
C LEU A 18 -13.72 -18.23 5.12
N ALA A 19 -13.22 -18.09 6.35
CA ALA A 19 -13.30 -19.13 7.37
C ALA A 19 -14.76 -19.44 7.71
N ASP A 20 -15.58 -18.40 7.96
CA ASP A 20 -17.02 -18.55 8.21
C ASP A 20 -17.71 -19.31 7.08
N TYR A 21 -17.33 -19.06 5.82
CA TYR A 21 -17.91 -19.73 4.66
C TYR A 21 -17.55 -21.22 4.59
N ILE A 22 -16.35 -21.61 5.01
CA ILE A 22 -15.91 -23.02 5.03
C ILE A 22 -16.60 -23.80 6.16
N GLU A 23 -16.79 -23.16 7.32
CA GLU A 23 -17.36 -23.78 8.52
C GLU A 23 -18.89 -23.85 8.48
N SER A 24 -19.56 -22.97 7.74
CA SER A 24 -21.03 -22.90 7.68
C SER A 24 -21.62 -23.83 6.63
N GLU A 25 -22.62 -24.64 7.04
CA GLU A 25 -23.54 -25.33 6.13
C GLU A 25 -24.99 -24.89 6.44
N PRO A 26 -25.79 -24.48 5.43
CA PRO A 26 -25.45 -24.41 4.00
C PRO A 26 -24.57 -23.20 3.66
N ARG A 27 -23.71 -23.38 2.66
CA ARG A 27 -22.84 -22.32 2.13
C ARG A 27 -23.64 -21.25 1.38
N ASP A 28 -23.50 -20.00 1.80
CA ASP A 28 -24.14 -18.84 1.16
C ASP A 28 -23.10 -17.98 0.44
N CYS A 29 -22.83 -18.32 -0.82
CA CYS A 29 -21.84 -17.60 -1.63
C CYS A 29 -22.17 -16.12 -1.82
N ALA A 30 -23.45 -15.77 -1.98
CA ALA A 30 -23.87 -14.40 -2.23
C ALA A 30 -23.58 -13.52 -1.01
N ARG A 31 -23.88 -14.02 0.19
CA ARG A 31 -23.57 -13.34 1.45
C ARG A 31 -22.08 -13.20 1.67
N THR A 32 -21.30 -14.26 1.44
CA THR A 32 -19.83 -14.22 1.58
C THR A 32 -19.21 -13.19 0.65
N LEU A 33 -19.61 -13.18 -0.63
CA LEU A 33 -19.13 -12.19 -1.60
C LEU A 33 -19.53 -10.76 -1.19
N SER A 34 -20.73 -10.57 -0.67
CA SER A 34 -21.18 -9.26 -0.18
C SER A 34 -20.32 -8.77 0.98
N ARG A 35 -19.98 -9.65 1.94
CA ARG A 35 -19.11 -9.33 3.08
C ARG A 35 -17.68 -8.99 2.63
N LEU A 36 -17.14 -9.73 1.67
CA LEU A 36 -15.82 -9.43 1.08
C LEU A 36 -15.82 -8.10 0.34
N PHE A 37 -16.88 -7.81 -0.42
CA PHE A 37 -16.98 -6.56 -1.18
C PHE A 37 -16.95 -5.33 -0.28
N VAL A 38 -17.61 -5.37 0.88
CA VAL A 38 -17.57 -4.28 1.86
C VAL A 38 -16.14 -3.99 2.35
N ILE A 39 -15.29 -5.02 2.47
CA ILE A 39 -13.89 -4.83 2.86
C ILE A 39 -13.09 -4.19 1.72
N PHE A 40 -13.30 -4.64 0.48
CA PHE A 40 -12.53 -4.16 -0.68
C PHE A 40 -13.01 -2.81 -1.25
N ALA A 41 -14.25 -2.41 -0.95
CA ALA A 41 -14.79 -1.10 -1.31
C ALA A 41 -14.35 0.01 -0.34
N ASP A 42 -13.51 -0.30 0.63
CA ASP A 42 -12.98 0.66 1.59
C ASP A 42 -11.93 1.58 0.91
N ASP A 43 -12.26 2.87 0.84
CA ASP A 43 -11.38 3.89 0.26
C ASP A 43 -10.06 4.03 1.05
N GLU A 44 -10.09 3.79 2.37
CA GLU A 44 -8.89 3.84 3.21
C GLU A 44 -7.93 2.69 2.84
N LEU A 45 -8.47 1.49 2.61
CA LEU A 45 -7.70 0.35 2.13
C LEU A 45 -7.10 0.61 0.74
N THR A 46 -7.89 1.20 -0.16
CA THR A 46 -7.41 1.57 -1.50
C THR A 46 -6.27 2.58 -1.42
N GLY A 47 -6.39 3.60 -0.56
CA GLY A 47 -5.33 4.57 -0.29
C GLY A 47 -4.07 3.91 0.27
N ALA A 48 -4.23 2.99 1.23
CA ALA A 48 -3.12 2.27 1.86
C ALA A 48 -2.35 1.41 0.86
N VAL A 49 -3.04 0.63 0.01
CA VAL A 49 -2.41 -0.17 -1.05
C VAL A 49 -1.64 0.72 -2.03
N ASN A 50 -2.24 1.83 -2.45
CA ASN A 50 -1.59 2.77 -3.37
C ASN A 50 -0.32 3.40 -2.75
N ALA A 51 -0.36 3.77 -1.47
CA ALA A 51 0.80 4.30 -0.76
C ALA A 51 1.94 3.28 -0.71
N LEU A 52 1.66 2.03 -0.33
CA LEU A 52 2.66 0.96 -0.29
C LEU A 52 3.24 0.65 -1.67
N ASN A 53 2.39 0.66 -2.71
CA ASN A 53 2.85 0.46 -4.08
C ASN A 53 3.80 1.60 -4.53
N LEU A 54 3.48 2.85 -4.19
CA LEU A 54 4.35 3.99 -4.49
C LEU A 54 5.69 3.92 -3.74
N GLU A 55 5.67 3.49 -2.47
CA GLU A 55 6.88 3.26 -1.69
C GLU A 55 7.75 2.16 -2.30
N ALA A 56 7.15 1.04 -2.71
CA ALA A 56 7.84 -0.04 -3.39
C ALA A 56 8.46 0.41 -4.73
N VAL A 57 7.74 1.20 -5.52
CA VAL A 57 8.25 1.80 -6.76
C VAL A 57 9.42 2.74 -6.48
N ARG A 58 9.30 3.62 -5.47
CA ARG A 58 10.38 4.53 -5.08
C ARG A 58 11.63 3.77 -4.64
N ALA A 59 11.47 2.73 -3.83
CA ALA A 59 12.58 1.88 -3.38
C ALA A 59 13.25 1.17 -4.58
N ALA A 60 12.46 0.68 -5.54
CA ALA A 60 12.97 0.01 -6.73
C ALA A 60 13.70 0.95 -7.69
N MET A 61 13.31 2.22 -7.77
CA MET A 61 13.99 3.22 -8.60
C MET A 61 15.33 3.68 -8.03
N GLY A 62 15.67 3.29 -6.79
CA GLY A 62 16.84 3.77 -6.06
C GLY A 62 16.66 5.24 -5.66
N GLU A 63 17.13 5.61 -4.48
CA GLU A 63 17.36 7.00 -4.15
C GLU A 63 18.32 7.57 -5.20
N LEU A 64 17.79 8.27 -6.21
CA LEU A 64 18.59 9.11 -7.08
C LEU A 64 19.46 9.95 -6.16
N PRO A 65 20.80 9.84 -6.20
CA PRO A 65 21.64 10.67 -5.39
C PRO A 65 21.21 12.10 -5.69
N GLN A 66 20.79 12.83 -4.66
CA GLN A 66 20.72 14.29 -4.74
C GLN A 66 22.07 14.69 -5.34
N ARG A 67 22.07 15.08 -6.62
CA ARG A 67 23.27 15.59 -7.27
C ARG A 67 23.73 16.73 -6.38
N SER A 68 24.78 16.48 -5.62
CA SER A 68 25.52 17.51 -4.93
C SER A 68 25.93 18.48 -6.02
N SER A 69 25.20 19.57 -6.16
CA SER A 69 25.59 20.68 -7.02
C SER A 69 26.73 21.40 -6.30
N THR A 70 27.87 20.73 -6.13
CA THR A 70 29.15 21.36 -5.84
C THR A 70 29.62 22.02 -7.13
N SER A 71 28.98 23.14 -7.47
CA SER A 71 29.53 24.11 -8.39
C SER A 71 30.87 24.58 -7.79
N PRO A 72 32.00 24.45 -8.50
CA PRO A 72 33.25 25.02 -8.01
C PRO A 72 33.11 26.55 -7.95
N PRO A 73 33.63 27.24 -6.93
CA PRO A 73 33.73 28.70 -6.97
C PRO A 73 34.73 29.08 -8.07
N CYS A 74 34.24 29.71 -9.14
CA CYS A 74 35.09 30.30 -10.17
C CYS A 74 35.93 31.41 -9.54
N ASN A 75 37.20 31.13 -9.25
CA ASN A 75 38.19 32.14 -8.93
C ASN A 75 38.44 32.99 -10.19
N ARG A 76 37.80 34.16 -10.24
CA ARG A 76 38.12 35.20 -11.23
C ARG A 76 39.23 36.06 -10.65
N THR A 77 40.47 35.69 -10.95
CA THR A 77 41.62 36.59 -10.79
C THR A 77 41.71 37.45 -12.05
N SER A 78 41.48 38.74 -11.91
CA SER A 78 41.85 39.80 -12.84
C SER A 78 42.17 40.97 -11.93
N GLY A 79 43.42 41.40 -11.79
CA GLY A 79 44.26 41.90 -12.88
C GLY A 79 44.34 43.39 -12.66
#